data_AF-A0A519CN86-F1
#
_entry.id   AF-A0A519CN86-F1
#
_cell.length_a   1.000
_cell.length_b   1.000
_cell.length_c   1.000
_cell.angle_alpha   90.00
_cell.angle_beta   90.00
_cell.angle_gamma   90.00
#
_symmetry.space_group_name_H-M   'P 1'
#
loop_
_entity.id
_entity.type
_entity.pdbx_description
1 polymer ?
#
loop_
_entity_poly.entity_id
_entity_poly.type
_entity_poly.pdbx_seq_one_letter_code
_entity_poly.pdbx_strand_id
1 'polypeptide(L)'
;MIICEIGLNHMGKTKYANEYIDKIIKSNTDGILFHIREKSFYEKNPKLLLSDKFYSNAIKKIKKNNLKFGITIADIDKIEFCEKIGVDFYKIFSRDILKKELIKKVISTKKKIFVSTGISNIKEIKKFEKI
;
A
#
# COMPACT_ATOMS: atom_id res chain seq x y z
N MET A 1 7.66 -13.81 7.29
CA MET A 1 7.52 -12.56 6.52
C MET A 1 7.03 -11.47 7.45
N ILE A 2 7.81 -10.41 7.60
CA ILE A 2 7.60 -9.22 8.40
C ILE A 2 7.50 -8.03 7.43
N ILE A 3 6.44 -7.23 7.55
CA ILE A 3 6.26 -6.03 6.74
C ILE A 3 6.19 -4.84 7.69
N CYS A 4 7.03 -3.83 7.46
CA CYS A 4 6.97 -2.57 8.19
C CYS A 4 6.04 -1.59 7.46
N GLU A 5 4.91 -1.28 8.07
CA GLU A 5 3.96 -0.29 7.56
C GLU A 5 4.40 1.13 7.97
N ILE A 6 4.91 1.91 7.01
CA ILE A 6 5.06 3.36 7.18
C ILE A 6 3.69 4.03 7.08
N GLY A 7 2.81 3.51 6.22
CA GLY A 7 1.45 4.00 6.06
C GLY A 7 1.42 5.49 5.68
N LEU A 8 0.87 6.33 6.57
CA LEU A 8 0.85 7.79 6.46
C LEU A 8 1.70 8.50 7.53
N ASN A 9 2.53 7.77 8.29
CA ASN A 9 3.33 8.33 9.40
C ASN A 9 4.36 9.37 8.94
N HIS A 10 4.64 9.45 7.64
CA HIS A 10 5.46 10.49 7.03
C HIS A 10 4.84 11.89 7.09
N MET A 11 3.56 12.04 7.45
CA MET A 11 2.89 13.34 7.60
C MET A 11 3.01 14.24 6.35
N GLY A 12 3.05 13.63 5.17
CA GLY A 12 3.30 14.28 3.87
C GLY A 12 4.70 14.86 3.65
N LYS A 13 5.64 14.65 4.58
CA LYS A 13 7.03 15.10 4.44
C LYS A 13 7.87 13.98 3.86
N THR A 14 8.38 14.19 2.65
CA THR A 14 9.32 13.26 1.97
C THR A 14 10.56 12.99 2.83
N LYS A 15 11.02 13.99 3.60
CA LYS A 15 12.10 13.84 4.58
C LYS A 15 11.81 12.70 5.58
N TYR A 16 10.66 12.73 6.25
CA TYR A 16 10.29 11.69 7.22
C TYR A 16 10.11 10.33 6.55
N ALA A 17 9.47 10.29 5.38
CA ALA A 17 9.32 9.05 4.63
C ALA A 17 10.68 8.40 4.31
N ASN A 18 11.66 9.20 3.87
CA ASN A 18 13.02 8.72 3.60
C ASN A 18 13.75 8.28 4.87
N GLU A 19 13.62 9.02 5.98
CA GLU A 19 14.21 8.64 7.27
C GLU A 19 13.67 7.29 7.78
N TYR A 20 12.37 7.02 7.62
CA TYR A 20 11.80 5.71 7.94
C TYR A 20 12.37 4.62 7.05
N ILE A 21 12.42 4.85 5.73
CA ILE A 21 13.03 3.89 4.79
C ILE A 21 14.47 3.59 5.23
N ASP A 22 15.29 4.61 5.49
CA ASP A 22 16.70 4.45 5.85
C ASP A 22 16.94 3.66 7.14
N LYS A 23 16.01 3.75 8.10
CA LYS A 23 16.05 2.94 9.31
C LYS A 23 15.57 1.51 9.07
N ILE A 24 14.48 1.34 8.32
CA ILE A 24 13.88 0.03 8.07
C ILE A 24 14.73 -0.83 7.15
N ILE A 25 15.42 -0.26 6.14
CA ILE A 25 16.30 -1.05 5.26
C ILE A 25 17.48 -1.70 6.00
N LYS A 26 17.80 -1.23 7.20
CA LYS A 26 18.84 -1.79 8.07
C LYS A 26 18.31 -2.82 9.06
N SER A 27 17.01 -3.07 9.08
CA SER A 27 16.37 -4.06 9.95
C SER A 27 16.17 -5.39 9.25
N ASN A 28 15.85 -6.44 10.01
CA ASN A 28 15.53 -7.76 9.48
C ASN A 28 14.04 -7.86 9.06
N THR A 29 13.61 -6.98 8.17
CA THR A 29 12.24 -6.99 7.61
C THR A 29 12.23 -7.60 6.21
N ASP A 30 11.07 -8.03 5.71
CA ASP A 30 10.91 -8.55 4.35
C ASP A 30 10.37 -7.49 3.38
N GLY A 31 9.73 -6.43 3.91
CA GLY A 31 9.16 -5.39 3.07
C GLY A 31 8.70 -4.15 3.80
N ILE A 32 8.44 -3.10 3.01
CA ILE A 32 7.97 -1.80 3.45
C ILE A 32 6.65 -1.49 2.74
N LEU A 33 5.70 -0.94 3.48
CA LEU A 33 4.35 -0.67 3.02
C LEU A 33 3.95 0.79 3.26
N PHE A 34 3.44 1.45 2.22
CA PHE A 34 2.85 2.80 2.29
C PHE A 34 1.34 2.76 2.04
N HIS A 35 0.64 3.85 2.39
CA HIS A 35 -0.78 4.01 2.07
C HIS A 35 -0.98 4.96 0.89
N ILE A 36 -1.73 4.50 -0.11
CA ILE A 36 -2.33 5.37 -1.13
C ILE A 36 -3.84 5.34 -0.89
N ARG A 37 -4.36 6.46 -0.37
CA ARG A 37 -5.76 6.62 0.01
C ARG A 37 -6.63 7.11 -1.14
N GLU A 38 -7.93 6.90 -1.01
CA GLU A 38 -8.96 7.42 -1.89
C GLU A 38 -8.90 8.96 -2.04
N LYS A 39 -9.29 9.50 -3.20
CA LYS A 39 -9.22 10.96 -3.49
C LYS A 39 -9.87 11.82 -2.42
N SER A 40 -11.06 11.45 -1.95
CA SER A 40 -11.80 12.16 -0.90
C SER A 40 -11.07 12.24 0.44
N PHE A 41 -10.18 11.29 0.73
CA PHE A 41 -9.30 11.38 1.90
C PHE A 41 -8.28 12.51 1.74
N TYR A 42 -7.66 12.62 0.57
CA TYR A 42 -6.66 13.66 0.29
C TYR A 42 -7.27 15.04 0.05
N GLU A 43 -8.52 15.14 -0.40
CA GLU A 43 -9.26 16.42 -0.40
C GLU A 43 -9.37 17.00 1.01
N LYS A 44 -9.64 16.15 2.01
CA LYS A 44 -9.72 16.55 3.43
C LYS A 44 -8.34 16.65 4.10
N ASN A 45 -7.35 15.92 3.58
CA ASN A 45 -6.02 15.81 4.16
C ASN A 45 -4.91 16.03 3.11
N PRO A 46 -4.91 17.17 2.39
CA PRO A 46 -4.02 17.37 1.24
C PRO A 46 -2.55 17.33 1.65
N LYS A 47 -2.26 17.79 2.87
CA LYS A 47 -0.92 17.76 3.47
C LYS A 47 -0.33 16.36 3.64
N LEU A 48 -1.11 15.29 3.53
CA LEU A 48 -0.61 13.90 3.67
C LEU A 48 -0.24 13.27 2.33
N LEU A 49 -0.52 13.94 1.21
CA LEU A 49 -0.22 13.41 -0.12
C LEU A 49 1.28 13.50 -0.41
N LEU A 50 1.90 12.37 -0.75
CA LEU A 50 3.21 12.34 -1.38
C LEU A 50 3.07 12.20 -2.90
N SER A 51 4.04 12.74 -3.63
CA SER A 51 4.01 12.72 -5.10
C SER A 51 4.31 11.34 -5.69
N ASP A 52 3.82 11.09 -6.90
CA ASP A 52 4.12 9.87 -7.67
C ASP A 52 5.64 9.69 -7.89
N LYS A 53 6.38 10.81 -8.01
CA LYS A 53 7.84 10.82 -8.09
C LYS A 53 8.48 10.28 -6.81
N PHE A 54 7.93 10.59 -5.64
CA PHE A 54 8.40 10.02 -4.37
C PHE A 54 8.28 8.50 -4.38
N TYR A 55 7.11 7.95 -4.70
CA TYR A 55 6.89 6.49 -4.71
C TYR A 55 7.79 5.79 -5.72
N SER A 56 7.96 6.38 -6.91
CA SER A 56 8.87 5.89 -7.96
C SER A 56 10.33 5.80 -7.50
N ASN A 57 10.77 6.72 -6.64
CA ASN A 57 12.12 6.72 -6.07
C ASN A 57 12.25 5.79 -4.87
N ALA A 58 11.23 5.78 -4.00
CA ALA A 58 11.19 4.93 -2.81
C ALA A 58 11.28 3.45 -3.19
N ILE A 59 10.51 3.01 -4.19
CA ILE A 59 10.53 1.62 -4.64
C ILE A 59 11.90 1.20 -5.16
N LYS A 60 12.59 2.05 -5.93
CA LYS A 60 13.96 1.78 -6.41
C LYS A 60 14.94 1.60 -5.24
N LYS A 61 14.88 2.50 -4.26
CA LYS A 61 15.74 2.45 -3.06
C LYS A 61 15.49 1.19 -2.23
N ILE A 62 14.22 0.85 -2.02
CA ILE A 62 13.82 -0.31 -1.20
C ILE A 62 14.23 -1.62 -1.89
N LYS A 63 13.94 -1.75 -3.19
CA LYS A 63 14.32 -2.93 -3.98
C LYS A 63 15.82 -3.12 -4.12
N LYS A 64 16.60 -2.04 -4.22
CA LYS A 64 18.07 -2.11 -4.22
C LYS A 64 18.63 -2.75 -2.95
N ASN A 65 17.88 -2.71 -1.84
CA ASN A 65 18.22 -3.35 -0.58
C ASN A 65 17.53 -4.72 -0.41
N ASN A 66 17.10 -5.37 -1.50
CA ASN A 66 16.45 -6.69 -1.51
C ASN A 66 15.13 -6.80 -0.71
N LEU A 67 14.46 -5.67 -0.48
CA LEU A 67 13.18 -5.62 0.23
C LEU A 67 12.00 -5.48 -0.74
N LYS A 68 10.85 -6.02 -0.35
CA LYS A 68 9.59 -5.84 -1.10
C LYS A 68 8.97 -4.49 -0.81
N PHE A 69 8.40 -3.87 -1.84
CA PHE A 69 7.64 -2.64 -1.73
C PHE A 69 6.16 -2.91 -1.95
N GLY A 70 5.34 -2.57 -0.96
CA GLY A 70 3.90 -2.74 -1.03
C GLY A 70 3.12 -1.45 -0.87
N ILE A 71 1.87 -1.48 -1.32
CA ILE A 71 0.90 -0.40 -1.11
C ILE A 71 -0.38 -0.95 -0.48
N THR A 72 -0.83 -0.34 0.62
CA THR A 72 -2.24 -0.44 1.01
C THR A 72 -3.03 0.52 0.15
N ILE A 73 -3.83 -0.02 -0.75
CA ILE A 73 -4.48 0.74 -1.83
C ILE A 73 -5.96 0.95 -1.51
N ALA A 74 -6.43 2.20 -1.62
CA ALA A 74 -7.85 2.54 -1.57
C ALA A 74 -8.30 3.41 -2.76
N ASP A 75 -7.36 3.86 -3.58
CA ASP A 75 -7.63 4.57 -4.84
C ASP A 75 -7.45 3.62 -6.03
N ILE A 76 -8.56 3.27 -6.68
CA ILE A 76 -8.56 2.35 -7.82
C ILE A 76 -7.79 2.92 -9.03
N ASP A 77 -7.80 4.25 -9.19
CA ASP A 77 -7.16 4.93 -10.33
C ASP A 77 -5.63 4.90 -10.21
N LYS A 78 -5.12 4.67 -9.00
CA LYS A 78 -3.67 4.57 -8.73
C LYS A 78 -3.10 3.18 -8.97
N ILE A 79 -3.92 2.17 -9.28
CA ILE A 79 -3.43 0.80 -9.51
C ILE A 79 -2.54 0.74 -10.74
N GLU A 80 -2.92 1.39 -11.86
CA GLU A 80 -2.10 1.40 -13.07
C GLU A 80 -0.74 2.07 -12.84
N PHE A 81 -0.73 3.20 -12.11
CA PHE A 81 0.50 3.84 -11.67
C PHE A 81 1.37 2.88 -10.83
N CYS A 82 0.77 2.18 -9.86
CA CYS A 82 1.48 1.22 -9.01
C CYS A 82 2.11 0.08 -9.82
N GLU A 83 1.40 -0.45 -10.82
CA GLU A 83 1.93 -1.48 -11.72
C GLU A 83 3.10 -0.93 -12.55
N LYS A 84 2.98 0.29 -13.07
CA LYS A 84 4.03 0.94 -13.86
C LYS A 84 5.33 1.13 -13.06
N ILE A 85 5.26 1.50 -11.78
CA ILE A 85 6.46 1.64 -10.94
C ILE A 85 6.96 0.31 -10.38
N GLY A 86 6.17 -0.76 -10.53
CA GLY A 86 6.55 -2.12 -10.16
C GLY A 86 6.29 -2.48 -8.71
N VAL A 87 5.15 -2.09 -8.12
CA VAL A 87 4.73 -2.56 -6.78
C VAL A 87 4.75 -4.10 -6.72
N ASP A 88 5.26 -4.65 -5.60
CA ASP A 88 5.41 -6.10 -5.43
C ASP A 88 4.16 -6.79 -4.87
N PHE A 89 3.44 -6.09 -4.00
CA PHE A 89 2.25 -6.61 -3.34
C PHE A 89 1.29 -5.50 -2.94
N TYR A 90 0.02 -5.86 -2.82
CA TYR A 90 -1.02 -4.98 -2.32
C TYR A 90 -1.52 -5.42 -0.96
N LYS A 91 -2.00 -4.45 -0.19
CA LYS A 91 -2.83 -4.70 0.98
C LYS A 91 -4.18 -4.03 0.81
N ILE A 92 -5.25 -4.71 1.21
CA ILE A 92 -6.60 -4.17 1.29
C ILE A 92 -6.89 -3.79 2.74
N PHE A 93 -7.39 -2.58 2.98
CA PHE A 93 -7.85 -2.17 4.31
C PHE A 93 -9.02 -3.04 4.77
N SER A 94 -9.16 -3.22 6.08
CA SER A 94 -10.30 -3.98 6.65
C SER A 94 -11.66 -3.40 6.28
N ARG A 95 -11.79 -2.07 6.22
CA ARG A 95 -13.01 -1.39 5.78
C ARG A 95 -13.32 -1.54 4.28
N ASP A 96 -12.35 -2.01 3.50
CA ASP A 96 -12.45 -2.10 2.04
C ASP A 96 -12.61 -3.55 1.55
N ILE A 97 -12.76 -4.54 2.45
CA ILE A 97 -12.84 -5.98 2.13
C ILE A 97 -14.01 -6.37 1.23
N LEU A 98 -15.06 -5.55 1.15
CA LEU A 98 -16.21 -5.76 0.26
C LEU A 98 -16.26 -4.77 -0.92
N LYS A 99 -15.23 -3.94 -1.12
CA LYS A 99 -15.15 -3.04 -2.29
C LYS A 99 -14.79 -3.83 -3.55
N LYS A 100 -15.81 -4.47 -4.14
CA LYS A 100 -15.66 -5.41 -5.26
C LYS A 100 -14.84 -4.85 -6.42
N GLU A 101 -15.07 -3.60 -6.83
CA GLU A 101 -14.35 -3.00 -7.96
C GLU A 101 -12.84 -2.88 -7.68
N LEU A 102 -12.49 -2.35 -6.51
CA LEU A 102 -11.10 -2.25 -6.05
C LEU A 102 -10.45 -3.64 -6.01
N ILE A 103 -11.14 -4.61 -5.38
CA ILE A 103 -10.62 -5.96 -5.20
C ILE A 103 -10.39 -6.65 -6.54
N LYS A 104 -11.38 -6.61 -7.45
CA LYS A 104 -11.25 -7.20 -8.80
C LYS A 104 -10.08 -6.57 -9.57
N LYS A 105 -9.91 -5.25 -9.48
CA LYS A 105 -8.79 -4.55 -10.12
C LYS A 105 -7.45 -4.99 -9.53
N VAL A 106 -7.34 -5.11 -8.21
CA VAL A 106 -6.11 -5.60 -7.56
C VAL A 106 -5.84 -7.07 -7.90
N ILE A 107 -6.85 -7.96 -7.90
CA ILE A 107 -6.72 -9.37 -8.32
C ILE A 107 -6.20 -9.46 -9.76
N SER A 108 -6.68 -8.60 -10.65
CA SER A 108 -6.25 -8.59 -12.06
C SER A 108 -4.77 -8.32 -12.27
N THR A 109 -4.09 -7.69 -11.29
CA THR A 109 -2.63 -7.46 -11.33
C THR A 109 -1.81 -8.74 -11.15
N LYS A 110 -2.45 -9.82 -10.65
CA LYS A 110 -1.81 -11.10 -10.29
C LYS A 110 -0.69 -10.98 -9.24
N LYS A 111 -0.59 -9.83 -8.56
CA LYS A 111 0.36 -9.62 -7.46
C LYS A 111 -0.14 -10.32 -6.20
N LYS A 112 0.77 -10.51 -5.23
CA LYS A 112 0.39 -10.98 -3.90
C LYS A 112 -0.53 -9.96 -3.23
N ILE A 113 -1.61 -10.43 -2.61
CA ILE A 113 -2.59 -9.59 -1.92
C ILE A 113 -2.65 -10.01 -0.46
N PHE A 114 -2.56 -9.04 0.44
CA PHE A 114 -2.88 -9.19 1.85
C PHE A 114 -4.20 -8.50 2.13
N VAL A 115 -5.09 -9.14 2.88
CA VAL A 115 -6.39 -8.57 3.23
C VAL A 115 -6.51 -8.53 4.74
N SER A 116 -6.61 -7.32 5.29
CA SER A 116 -6.91 -7.17 6.71
C SER A 116 -8.39 -7.43 6.96
N THR A 117 -8.72 -8.11 8.06
CA THR A 117 -10.09 -8.51 8.41
C THR A 117 -10.55 -7.93 9.75
N GLY A 118 -9.84 -6.94 10.30
CA GLY A 118 -9.99 -6.50 11.69
C GLY A 118 -11.37 -5.95 12.10
N ILE A 119 -12.23 -5.57 11.15
CA ILE A 119 -13.62 -5.15 11.42
C ILE A 119 -14.65 -6.04 10.70
N SER A 120 -14.21 -7.20 10.22
CA SER A 120 -15.00 -8.07 9.36
C SER A 120 -15.47 -9.30 10.12
N ASN A 121 -16.73 -9.68 9.94
CA ASN A 121 -17.22 -10.95 10.44
C ASN A 121 -16.95 -12.10 9.43
N ILE A 122 -17.14 -13.34 9.87
CA ILE A 122 -16.88 -14.54 9.04
C ILE A 122 -17.71 -14.54 7.74
N LYS A 123 -18.93 -13.99 7.74
CA LYS A 123 -19.77 -13.93 6.53
C LYS A 123 -19.16 -12.97 5.50
N GLU A 124 -18.57 -11.86 5.94
CA GLU A 124 -17.90 -10.90 5.05
C GLU A 124 -16.59 -11.47 4.48
N ILE A 125 -15.81 -12.18 5.29
CA ILE A 125 -14.61 -12.89 4.83
C ILE A 125 -14.99 -13.93 3.77
N LYS A 126 -16.02 -14.74 4.01
CA LYS A 126 -16.54 -15.72 3.03
C LYS A 126 -17.09 -15.07 1.75
N LYS A 127 -17.57 -13.82 1.82
CA LYS A 127 -17.98 -13.07 0.62
C LYS A 127 -16.76 -12.63 -0.18
N PHE A 128 -15.69 -12.19 0.49
CA PHE A 128 -14.43 -11.84 -0.15
C PHE A 128 -13.80 -13.01 -0.89
N GLU A 129 -13.78 -14.21 -0.30
CA GLU A 129 -13.25 -15.43 -0.93
C GLU A 129 -13.93 -15.81 -2.27
N LYS A 130 -15.11 -15.24 -2.54
CA LYS A 130 -15.90 -15.48 -3.75
C LYS A 130 -15.79 -14.36 -4.79
N ILE A 131 -15.01 -13.31 -4.53
CA ILE A 131 -14.77 -12.19 -5.46
C ILE A 131 -13.70 -12.58 -6.47
#